data_AF-A0A1Y5H2I6-F1
#
_entry.id   AF-A0A1Y5H2I6-F1
#
_cell.length_a   1.000
_cell.length_b   1.000
_cell.length_c   1.000
_cell.angle_alpha   90.00
_cell.angle_beta   90.00
_cell.angle_gamma   90.00
#
_symmetry.space_group_name_H-M   'P 1'
#
loop_
_entity.id
_entity.type
_entity.pdbx_description
1 polymer ?
#
loop_
_entity_poly.entity_id
_entity_poly.type
_entity_poly.pdbx_seq_one_letter_code
_entity_poly.pdbx_strand_id
1 'polypeptide(L)'
;MLGLIILTIGMAIAGLTPNVWVLGASRVFTGIGIGGLLAAAATTATSSDYCNNKNRSLAVTLVAGGFAFGVYLGATFLAPLLKQYDWRVTFYLGAVMSFIFIPLVYVLVPETVSFLERKRPTGALELIQKIMCRLGHTAPETLASMKQIGFFTGTFVFAAIAGFFGLFATSFPSSLLGSGSGLILGIGRGGAVLGPMIPGFLFAAGVPLTNVALLMAAGSFLAGITVIFLHQQRAR
;
A
#
# COMPACT_ATOMS: atom_id res chain seq x y z
N MET A 1 -7.77 14.67 -0.92
CA MET A 1 -8.47 15.11 -2.15
C MET A 1 -7.62 15.09 -3.41
N LEU A 2 -6.51 15.85 -3.49
CA LEU A 2 -5.69 15.92 -4.72
C LEU A 2 -5.26 14.56 -5.27
N GLY A 3 -4.83 13.62 -4.39
CA GLY A 3 -4.46 12.27 -4.82
C GLY A 3 -5.60 11.47 -5.49
N LEU A 4 -6.84 11.60 -4.99
CA LEU A 4 -8.02 10.97 -5.59
C LEU A 4 -8.36 11.58 -6.95
N ILE A 5 -8.25 12.90 -7.09
CA ILE A 5 -8.52 13.60 -8.35
C ILE A 5 -7.51 13.16 -9.42
N ILE A 6 -6.21 13.17 -9.08
CA ILE A 6 -5.12 12.70 -9.96
C ILE A 6 -5.37 11.25 -10.38
N LEU A 7 -5.80 10.40 -9.44
CA LEU A 7 -6.08 8.99 -9.70
C LEU A 7 -7.28 8.80 -10.63
N THR A 8 -8.39 9.49 -10.40
CA THR A 8 -9.59 9.44 -11.25
C THR A 8 -9.29 9.89 -12.68
N ILE A 9 -8.60 11.04 -12.84
CA ILE A 9 -8.22 11.57 -14.17
C ILE A 9 -7.26 10.61 -14.88
N GLY A 10 -6.24 10.12 -14.17
CA GLY A 10 -5.26 9.22 -14.75
C GLY A 10 -5.87 7.88 -15.19
N MET A 11 -6.85 7.34 -14.44
CA MET A 11 -7.58 6.13 -14.82
C MET A 11 -8.50 6.36 -16.03
N ALA A 12 -9.15 7.52 -16.13
CA ALA A 12 -9.96 7.85 -17.30
C ALA A 12 -9.11 7.97 -18.58
N ILE A 13 -7.95 8.63 -18.50
CA ILE A 13 -6.99 8.74 -19.62
C ILE A 13 -6.45 7.35 -20.02
N ALA A 14 -6.23 6.49 -19.03
CA ALA A 14 -5.78 5.11 -19.25
C ALA A 14 -6.85 4.20 -19.89
N GLY A 15 -8.14 4.54 -19.78
CA GLY A 15 -9.22 3.84 -20.49
C GLY A 15 -9.36 4.26 -21.95
N LEU A 16 -9.07 5.53 -22.25
CA LEU A 16 -9.18 6.15 -23.58
C LEU A 16 -7.92 5.96 -24.44
N THR A 17 -6.95 5.19 -23.97
CA THR A 17 -5.59 5.25 -24.51
C THR A 17 -5.48 4.61 -25.90
N PRO A 18 -4.93 5.30 -26.91
CA PRO A 18 -4.76 4.73 -28.25
C PRO A 18 -3.40 4.03 -28.44
N ASN A 19 -2.42 4.29 -27.58
CA ASN A 19 -1.02 3.90 -27.78
C ASN A 19 -0.28 3.63 -26.44
N VAL A 20 0.71 2.72 -26.48
CA VAL A 20 1.44 2.23 -25.28
C VAL A 20 2.13 3.35 -24.51
N TRP A 21 2.66 4.37 -25.19
CA TRP A 21 3.34 5.51 -24.56
C TRP A 21 2.41 6.34 -23.68
N VAL A 22 1.18 6.61 -24.14
CA VAL A 22 0.17 7.34 -23.36
C VAL A 22 -0.32 6.47 -22.20
N LEU A 23 -0.39 5.15 -22.37
CA LEU A 23 -0.68 4.23 -21.28
C LEU A 23 0.43 4.31 -20.22
N GLY A 24 1.70 4.26 -20.63
CA GLY A 24 2.85 4.43 -19.74
C GLY A 24 2.82 5.76 -18.98
N ALA A 25 2.60 6.87 -19.67
CA ALA A 25 2.49 8.19 -19.04
C ALA A 25 1.34 8.27 -18.04
N SER A 26 0.16 7.73 -18.38
CA SER A 26 -0.99 7.66 -17.48
C SER A 26 -0.70 6.79 -16.24
N ARG A 27 0.11 5.74 -16.35
CA ARG A 27 0.55 4.91 -15.21
C ARG A 27 1.51 5.64 -14.29
N VAL A 28 2.43 6.42 -14.83
CA VAL A 28 3.30 7.30 -14.02
C VAL A 28 2.44 8.32 -13.28
N PHE A 29 1.50 8.97 -13.98
CA PHE A 29 0.62 9.97 -13.40
C PHE A 29 -0.29 9.40 -12.30
N THR A 30 -0.95 8.26 -12.55
CA THR A 30 -1.74 7.57 -11.51
C THR A 30 -0.88 7.09 -10.35
N GLY A 31 0.37 6.69 -10.59
CA GLY A 31 1.32 6.31 -9.55
C GLY A 31 1.60 7.45 -8.55
N ILE A 32 1.72 8.70 -9.04
CA ILE A 32 1.84 9.88 -8.18
C ILE A 32 0.58 10.04 -7.30
N GLY A 33 -0.60 9.83 -7.89
CA GLY A 33 -1.89 9.86 -7.17
C GLY A 33 -1.98 8.80 -6.06
N ILE A 34 -1.62 7.55 -6.35
CA ILE A 34 -1.60 6.45 -5.37
C ILE A 34 -0.61 6.74 -4.24
N GLY A 35 0.61 7.18 -4.57
CA GLY A 35 1.63 7.53 -3.57
C GLY A 35 1.18 8.65 -2.63
N GLY A 36 0.57 9.70 -3.19
CA GLY A 36 -0.01 10.80 -2.40
C GLY A 36 -1.19 10.35 -1.54
N LEU A 37 -2.03 9.44 -2.04
CA LEU A 37 -3.17 8.90 -1.30
C LEU A 37 -2.73 8.06 -0.10
N LEU A 38 -1.77 7.15 -0.30
CA LEU A 38 -1.25 6.29 0.77
C LEU A 38 -0.53 7.11 1.85
N ALA A 39 0.29 8.09 1.44
CA ALA A 39 0.94 8.99 2.38
C ALA A 39 -0.09 9.79 3.19
N ALA A 40 -1.11 10.35 2.53
CA ALA A 40 -2.16 11.09 3.20
C ALA A 40 -2.95 10.21 4.19
N ALA A 41 -3.39 9.03 3.76
CA ALA A 41 -4.15 8.09 4.60
C ALA A 41 -3.35 7.59 5.80
N ALA A 42 -2.04 7.33 5.63
CA ALA A 42 -1.17 6.97 6.74
C ALA A 42 -1.01 8.15 7.70
N THR A 43 -0.80 9.37 7.20
CA THR A 43 -0.66 10.55 8.06
C THR A 43 -1.92 10.85 8.85
N THR A 44 -3.11 10.72 8.26
CA THR A 44 -4.39 10.93 8.98
C THR A 44 -4.62 9.86 10.03
N ALA A 45 -4.33 8.58 9.75
CA ALA A 45 -4.40 7.52 10.76
C ALA A 45 -3.41 7.70 11.92
N THR A 46 -2.28 8.36 11.66
CA THR A 46 -1.30 8.72 12.69
C THR A 46 -1.55 10.07 13.37
N SER A 47 -2.53 10.85 12.90
CA SER A 47 -2.79 12.17 13.48
C SER A 47 -3.47 12.04 14.85
N SER A 48 -3.01 12.83 15.82
CA SER A 48 -3.60 12.89 17.16
C SER A 48 -5.05 13.36 17.12
N ASP A 49 -5.42 14.08 16.06
CA ASP A 49 -6.75 14.64 15.83
C ASP A 49 -7.80 13.52 15.62
N TYR A 50 -7.37 12.32 15.18
CA TYR A 50 -8.27 11.21 14.83
C TYR A 50 -8.07 9.95 15.67
N CYS A 51 -6.93 9.78 16.35
CA CYS A 51 -6.63 8.55 17.08
C CYS A 51 -5.97 8.78 18.44
N ASN A 52 -6.56 8.17 19.47
CA ASN A 52 -5.98 8.09 20.81
C ASN A 52 -4.66 7.29 20.77
N ASN A 53 -3.67 7.66 21.60
CA ASN A 53 -2.30 7.11 21.56
C ASN A 53 -2.26 5.58 21.66
N LYS A 54 -3.24 4.97 22.34
CA LYS A 54 -3.40 3.51 22.51
C LYS A 54 -3.85 2.78 21.23
N ASN A 55 -4.63 3.44 20.37
CA ASN A 55 -5.26 2.82 19.19
C ASN A 55 -4.58 3.21 17.87
N ARG A 56 -3.52 4.02 17.93
CA ARG A 56 -2.78 4.50 16.76
C ARG A 56 -2.20 3.36 15.92
N SER A 57 -1.66 2.33 16.57
CA SER A 57 -1.15 1.13 15.90
C SER A 57 -2.28 0.38 15.18
N LEU A 58 -3.45 0.25 15.80
CA LEU A 58 -4.64 -0.33 15.17
C LEU A 58 -5.12 0.48 13.97
N ALA A 59 -5.16 1.81 14.07
CA ALA A 59 -5.61 2.66 12.96
C ALA A 59 -4.69 2.56 11.73
N VAL A 60 -3.36 2.61 11.94
CA VAL A 60 -2.38 2.46 10.84
C VAL A 60 -2.49 1.09 10.18
N THR A 61 -2.67 0.04 10.97
CA THR A 61 -2.79 -1.32 10.46
C THR A 61 -4.12 -1.56 9.76
N LEU A 62 -5.19 -0.89 10.18
CA LEU A 62 -6.49 -0.91 9.51
C LEU A 62 -6.45 -0.18 8.16
N VAL A 63 -5.69 0.93 8.06
CA VAL A 63 -5.41 1.59 6.76
C VAL A 63 -4.60 0.68 5.83
N ALA A 64 -3.53 0.06 6.34
CA ALA A 64 -2.72 -0.87 5.54
C ALA A 64 -3.52 -2.12 5.12
N GLY A 65 -4.35 -2.66 6.01
CA GLY A 65 -5.25 -3.77 5.74
C GLY A 65 -6.33 -3.40 4.72
N GLY A 66 -6.88 -2.19 4.79
CA GLY A 66 -7.84 -1.65 3.82
C GLY A 66 -7.27 -1.57 2.40
N PHE A 67 -6.00 -1.17 2.25
CA PHE A 67 -5.31 -1.19 0.95
C PHE A 67 -5.24 -2.62 0.38
N ALA A 68 -4.76 -3.58 1.17
CA ALA A 68 -4.67 -4.97 0.72
C ALA A 68 -6.05 -5.56 0.42
N PHE A 69 -7.07 -5.21 1.20
CA PHE A 69 -8.44 -5.67 1.01
C PHE A 69 -9.03 -5.12 -0.31
N GLY A 70 -8.80 -3.85 -0.60
CA GLY A 70 -9.18 -3.24 -1.88
C GLY A 70 -8.50 -3.92 -3.07
N VAL A 71 -7.22 -4.28 -2.95
CA VAL A 71 -6.50 -5.02 -3.99
C VAL A 71 -7.05 -6.44 -4.17
N TYR A 72 -7.40 -7.13 -3.07
CA TYR A 72 -8.01 -8.46 -3.12
C TYR A 72 -9.38 -8.45 -3.83
N LEU A 73 -10.25 -7.51 -3.46
CA LEU A 73 -11.55 -7.34 -4.13
C LEU A 73 -11.35 -6.99 -5.61
N GLY A 74 -10.47 -6.04 -5.91
CA GLY A 74 -10.13 -5.65 -7.27
C GLY A 74 -9.69 -6.85 -8.10
N ALA A 75 -8.76 -7.69 -7.62
CA ALA A 75 -8.30 -8.88 -8.34
C ALA A 75 -9.41 -9.92 -8.54
N THR A 76 -10.24 -10.15 -7.53
CA THR A 76 -11.32 -11.14 -7.56
C THR A 76 -12.42 -10.76 -8.56
N PHE A 77 -12.80 -9.49 -8.59
CA PHE A 77 -13.85 -9.01 -9.50
C PHE A 77 -13.34 -8.69 -10.91
N LEU A 78 -12.08 -8.29 -11.10
CA LEU A 78 -11.53 -8.02 -12.44
C LEU A 78 -11.37 -9.28 -13.29
N ALA A 79 -10.96 -10.41 -12.69
CA ALA A 79 -10.62 -11.60 -13.46
C ALA A 79 -11.79 -12.17 -14.30
N PRO A 80 -13.05 -12.24 -13.78
CA PRO A 80 -14.21 -12.60 -14.59
C PRO A 80 -14.57 -11.54 -15.63
N LEU A 81 -14.46 -10.24 -15.30
CA LEU A 81 -14.79 -9.16 -16.23
C LEU A 81 -13.87 -9.17 -17.45
N LEU A 82 -12.58 -9.44 -17.28
CA LEU A 82 -11.61 -9.52 -18.37
C LEU A 82 -11.83 -10.70 -19.32
N LYS A 83 -12.63 -11.71 -18.94
CA LYS A 83 -13.00 -12.82 -19.85
C LYS A 83 -14.11 -12.44 -20.82
N GLN A 84 -14.95 -11.46 -20.46
CA GLN A 84 -16.12 -11.06 -21.24
C GLN A 84 -15.96 -9.67 -21.89
N TYR A 85 -15.16 -8.80 -21.29
CA TYR A 85 -14.99 -7.41 -21.68
C TYR A 85 -13.52 -7.06 -21.94
N ASP A 86 -13.31 -6.02 -22.74
CA ASP A 86 -11.99 -5.45 -23.03
C ASP A 86 -11.30 -4.94 -21.75
N TRP A 87 -9.98 -5.01 -21.69
CA TRP A 87 -9.13 -4.57 -20.58
C TRP A 87 -9.38 -3.11 -20.19
N ARG A 88 -9.82 -2.27 -21.14
CA ARG A 88 -10.21 -0.87 -20.92
C ARG A 88 -11.30 -0.70 -19.86
N VAL A 89 -12.24 -1.65 -19.76
CA VAL A 89 -13.36 -1.59 -18.80
C VAL A 89 -12.86 -1.56 -17.35
N THR A 90 -11.72 -2.20 -17.08
CA THR A 90 -11.08 -2.17 -15.77
C THR A 90 -10.71 -0.75 -15.33
N PHE A 91 -10.29 0.10 -16.28
CA PHE A 91 -9.91 1.48 -16.01
C PHE A 91 -11.11 2.39 -15.81
N TYR A 92 -12.16 2.20 -16.62
CA TYR A 92 -13.42 2.93 -16.43
C TYR A 92 -14.04 2.59 -15.09
N LEU A 93 -14.07 1.31 -14.71
CA LEU A 93 -14.56 0.88 -13.40
C LEU A 93 -13.75 1.52 -12.26
N GLY A 94 -12.42 1.51 -12.38
CA GLY A 94 -11.53 2.17 -11.43
C GLY A 94 -11.75 3.68 -11.33
N ALA A 95 -11.98 4.36 -12.47
CA ALA A 95 -12.27 5.79 -12.51
C ALA A 95 -13.62 6.11 -11.86
N VAL A 96 -14.68 5.34 -12.15
CA VAL A 96 -16.01 5.53 -11.55
C VAL A 96 -15.97 5.29 -10.05
N MET A 97 -15.33 4.20 -9.58
CA MET A 97 -15.17 3.95 -8.15
C MET A 97 -14.43 5.09 -7.47
N SER A 98 -13.31 5.54 -8.04
CA SER A 98 -12.51 6.65 -7.48
C SER A 98 -13.27 7.97 -7.47
N PHE A 99 -14.10 8.21 -8.49
CA PHE A 99 -14.98 9.36 -8.55
C PHE A 99 -16.03 9.35 -7.44
N ILE A 100 -16.62 8.20 -7.11
CA ILE A 100 -17.56 8.04 -5.99
C ILE A 100 -16.88 8.26 -4.63
N PHE A 101 -15.61 7.87 -4.50
CA PHE A 101 -14.85 8.11 -3.27
C PHE A 101 -14.54 9.59 -3.02
N ILE A 102 -14.53 10.46 -4.04
CA ILE A 102 -14.30 11.90 -3.86
C ILE A 102 -15.37 12.56 -2.95
N PRO A 103 -16.68 12.51 -3.26
CA PRO A 103 -17.71 13.08 -2.39
C PRO A 103 -17.79 12.34 -1.06
N LEU A 104 -17.57 11.02 -1.04
CA LEU A 104 -17.58 10.25 0.21
C LEU A 104 -16.49 10.73 1.17
N VAL A 105 -15.25 10.89 0.70
CA VAL A 105 -14.16 11.41 1.54
C VAL A 105 -14.41 12.86 1.90
N TYR A 106 -15.07 13.65 1.04
CA TYR A 106 -15.33 15.07 1.30
C TYR A 106 -16.32 15.28 2.44
N VAL A 107 -17.32 14.40 2.53
CA VAL A 107 -18.32 14.44 3.59
C VAL A 107 -17.84 13.72 4.86
N LEU A 108 -17.17 12.58 4.71
CA LEU A 108 -16.89 11.67 5.81
C LEU A 108 -15.54 11.93 6.50
N VAL A 109 -14.60 12.59 5.82
CA VAL A 109 -13.28 12.93 6.38
C VAL A 109 -13.22 14.44 6.62
N PRO A 110 -13.42 14.92 7.86
CA PRO A 110 -13.16 16.31 8.20
C PRO A 110 -11.70 16.65 7.88
N GLU A 111 -11.43 17.87 7.43
CA GLU A 111 -10.04 18.26 7.19
C GLU A 111 -9.24 18.20 8.51
N THR A 112 -8.09 17.51 8.49
CA THR A 112 -7.18 17.46 9.65
C THR A 112 -6.80 18.87 10.08
N VAL A 113 -7.10 19.23 11.33
CA VAL A 113 -6.75 20.51 11.96
C VAL A 113 -5.24 20.78 11.85
N SER A 114 -4.42 19.72 11.93
CA SER A 114 -2.97 19.73 11.69
C SER A 114 -2.52 20.29 10.32
N PHE A 115 -3.38 20.28 9.28
CA PHE A 115 -3.10 20.89 7.97
C PHE A 115 -3.43 22.38 7.96
N LEU A 116 -4.47 22.80 8.69
CA LEU A 116 -4.87 24.18 8.89
C LEU A 116 -3.92 24.94 9.83
N GLU A 117 -3.28 24.25 10.78
CA GLU A 117 -2.32 24.83 11.72
C GLU A 117 -0.90 25.01 11.16
N ARG A 118 -0.67 24.73 9.87
CA ARG A 118 0.69 24.59 9.33
C ARG A 118 1.40 25.92 9.03
N LYS A 119 1.61 26.73 10.07
CA LYS A 119 2.80 27.58 10.22
C LYS A 119 3.89 26.70 10.86
N ARG A 120 4.72 26.06 10.03
CA ARG A 120 5.86 25.23 10.51
C ARG A 120 6.73 26.07 11.45
N PRO A 121 6.82 25.77 12.77
CA PRO A 121 7.80 26.42 13.61
C PRO A 121 9.18 25.81 13.33
N THR A 122 10.18 26.67 13.17
CA THR A 122 11.60 26.34 13.29
C THR A 122 11.82 25.68 14.66
N GLY A 123 11.97 24.35 14.71
CA GLY A 123 12.08 23.57 15.97
C GLY A 123 11.29 22.26 16.04
N ALA A 124 10.51 21.91 15.01
CA ALA A 124 9.72 20.66 15.01
C ALA A 124 10.55 19.37 15.23
N LEU A 125 11.83 19.37 14.86
CA LEU A 125 12.75 18.26 15.12
C LEU A 125 12.99 18.06 16.62
N GLU A 126 13.23 19.14 17.37
CA GLU A 126 13.48 19.10 18.81
C GLU A 126 12.24 18.63 19.58
N LEU A 127 11.05 19.08 19.17
CA LEU A 127 9.78 18.62 19.75
C LEU A 127 9.57 17.11 19.51
N ILE A 128 9.83 16.64 18.29
CA ILE A 128 9.73 15.21 17.94
C ILE A 128 10.75 14.40 18.74
N GLN A 129 12.00 14.86 18.86
CA GLN A 129 13.02 14.18 19.67
C GLN A 129 12.64 14.13 21.15
N LYS A 130 12.09 15.22 21.70
CA LYS A 130 11.66 15.31 23.10
C LYS A 130 10.47 14.38 23.39
N ILE A 131 9.53 14.27 22.46
CA ILE A 131 8.39 13.33 22.54
C ILE A 131 8.88 11.88 22.41
N MET A 132 9.78 11.59 21.47
CA MET A 132 10.34 10.25 21.26
C MET A 132 11.14 9.77 22.48
N CYS A 133 11.97 10.64 23.08
CA CYS A 133 12.68 10.33 24.32
C CYS A 133 11.72 10.10 25.49
N ARG A 134 10.64 10.88 25.62
CA ARG A 134 9.60 10.64 26.64
C ARG A 134 8.85 9.31 26.44
N LEU A 135 8.75 8.85 25.20
CA LEU A 135 8.15 7.56 24.84
C LEU A 135 9.14 6.37 24.95
N GLY A 136 10.37 6.60 25.42
CA GLY A 136 11.39 5.55 25.57
C GLY A 136 11.96 5.06 24.25
N HIS A 137 11.82 5.83 23.17
CA HIS A 137 12.36 5.51 21.86
C HIS A 137 13.61 6.34 21.58
N THR A 138 14.63 5.71 20.96
CA THR A 138 15.82 6.42 20.49
C THR A 138 15.39 7.46 19.47
N ALA A 139 15.57 8.72 19.82
CA ALA A 139 15.19 9.83 18.97
C ALA A 139 16.01 9.81 17.67
N PRO A 140 15.42 10.05 16.49
CA PRO A 140 16.17 10.04 15.24
C PRO A 140 17.04 11.30 15.24
N GLU A 141 18.36 11.12 15.19
CA GLU A 141 19.30 12.25 15.20
C GLU A 141 19.14 13.15 13.96
N THR A 142 18.57 12.62 12.87
CA THR A 142 18.27 13.38 11.65
C THR A 142 16.98 12.92 10.97
N LEU A 143 16.14 13.87 10.56
CA LEU A 143 14.97 13.60 9.70
C LEU A 143 15.38 12.98 8.35
N ALA A 144 16.61 13.21 7.92
CA ALA A 144 17.20 12.63 6.72
C ALA A 144 17.35 11.10 6.81
N SER A 145 17.81 10.56 7.94
CA SER A 145 18.01 9.11 8.10
C SER A 145 16.69 8.35 8.08
N MET A 146 15.64 8.87 8.72
CA MET A 146 14.27 8.32 8.63
C MET A 146 13.75 8.27 7.19
N LYS A 147 13.94 9.36 6.42
CA LYS A 147 13.52 9.40 5.02
C LYS A 147 14.28 8.40 4.15
N GLN A 148 15.59 8.28 4.37
CA GLN A 148 16.43 7.33 3.63
C GLN A 148 16.04 5.88 3.94
N ILE A 149 15.90 5.52 5.22
CA ILE A 149 15.47 4.17 5.63
C ILE A 149 14.10 3.84 5.03
N GLY A 150 13.14 4.77 5.10
CA GLY A 150 11.82 4.60 4.49
C GLY A 150 11.89 4.44 2.97
N PHE A 151 12.73 5.22 2.29
CA PHE A 151 12.93 5.13 0.84
C PHE A 151 13.53 3.78 0.43
N PHE A 152 14.60 3.34 1.09
CA PHE A 152 15.24 2.05 0.77
C PHE A 152 14.32 0.88 1.12
N THR A 153 13.73 0.86 2.30
CA THR A 153 12.82 -0.21 2.71
C THR A 153 11.61 -0.30 1.78
N GLY A 154 11.00 0.84 1.45
CA GLY A 154 9.88 0.91 0.52
C GLY A 154 10.25 0.43 -0.88
N THR A 155 11.37 0.92 -1.43
CA THR A 155 11.87 0.51 -2.74
C THR A 155 12.13 -0.99 -2.80
N PHE A 156 12.82 -1.56 -1.81
CA PHE A 156 13.13 -2.98 -1.78
C PHE A 156 11.87 -3.86 -1.66
N VAL A 157 10.92 -3.48 -0.81
CA VAL A 157 9.65 -4.22 -0.68
C VAL A 157 8.87 -4.19 -1.99
N PHE A 158 8.72 -3.02 -2.63
CA PHE A 158 8.02 -2.92 -3.92
C PHE A 158 8.77 -3.60 -5.06
N ALA A 159 10.10 -3.53 -5.08
CA ALA A 159 10.93 -4.24 -6.06
C ALA A 159 10.79 -5.76 -5.90
N ALA A 160 10.77 -6.28 -4.67
CA ALA A 160 10.54 -7.69 -4.41
C ALA A 160 9.14 -8.15 -4.88
N ILE A 161 8.10 -7.35 -4.61
CA ILE A 161 6.74 -7.61 -5.08
C ILE A 161 6.69 -7.62 -6.62
N ALA A 162 7.27 -6.61 -7.26
CA ALA A 162 7.31 -6.50 -8.73
C ALA A 162 8.10 -7.65 -9.36
N GLY A 163 9.26 -8.00 -8.78
CA GLY A 163 10.08 -9.13 -9.22
C GLY A 163 9.36 -10.46 -9.08
N PHE A 164 8.61 -10.66 -7.99
CA PHE A 164 7.78 -11.84 -7.79
C PHE A 164 6.69 -11.96 -8.87
N PHE A 165 6.01 -10.87 -9.23
CA PHE A 165 5.06 -10.87 -10.34
C PHE A 165 5.72 -11.17 -11.68
N GLY A 166 6.92 -10.63 -11.93
CA GLY A 166 7.70 -10.93 -13.13
C GLY A 166 8.05 -12.41 -13.24
N LEU A 167 8.60 -12.99 -12.16
CA LEU A 167 8.92 -14.42 -12.09
C LEU A 167 7.68 -15.30 -12.25
N PHE A 168 6.56 -14.90 -11.66
CA PHE A 168 5.31 -15.62 -11.78
C PHE A 168 4.80 -15.61 -13.23
N ALA A 169 4.90 -14.48 -13.93
CA ALA A 169 4.49 -14.35 -15.33
C ALA A 169 5.36 -15.19 -16.29
N THR A 170 6.64 -15.41 -15.97
CA THR A 170 7.55 -16.22 -16.81
C THR A 170 7.53 -17.71 -16.47
N SER A 171 7.12 -18.08 -15.25
CA SER A 171 7.18 -19.47 -14.78
C SER A 171 5.95 -20.31 -15.16
N PHE A 172 4.84 -19.70 -15.57
CA PHE A 172 3.59 -20.40 -15.90
C PHE A 172 3.15 -20.17 -17.36
N PRO A 173 2.66 -21.21 -18.07
CA PRO A 173 2.04 -21.06 -19.39
C PRO A 173 0.84 -20.11 -19.36
N SER A 174 0.61 -19.36 -20.43
CA SER A 174 -0.49 -18.37 -20.57
C SER A 174 -1.88 -18.95 -20.34
N SER A 175 -2.09 -20.24 -20.61
CA SER A 175 -3.32 -20.98 -20.34
C SER A 175 -3.60 -21.22 -18.84
N LEU A 176 -2.55 -21.32 -18.01
CA LEU A 176 -2.66 -21.46 -16.55
C LEU A 176 -2.61 -20.11 -15.83
N LEU A 177 -1.97 -19.11 -16.44
CA LEU A 177 -1.96 -17.73 -15.95
C LEU A 177 -3.36 -17.10 -15.89
N GLY A 178 -4.34 -17.59 -16.63
CA GLY A 178 -5.73 -17.08 -16.55
C GLY A 178 -6.57 -17.65 -15.40
N SER A 179 -6.26 -18.86 -14.92
CA SER A 179 -7.11 -19.58 -13.93
C SER A 179 -6.39 -19.93 -12.63
N GLY A 180 -5.09 -20.26 -12.66
CA GLY A 180 -4.29 -20.57 -11.47
C GLY A 180 -3.71 -19.32 -10.79
N SER A 181 -3.41 -18.28 -11.58
CA SER A 181 -2.90 -17.01 -11.04
C SER A 181 -3.92 -16.31 -10.15
N GLY A 182 -5.21 -16.35 -10.49
CA GLY A 182 -6.27 -15.68 -9.73
C GLY A 182 -6.46 -16.26 -8.34
N LEU A 183 -6.32 -17.59 -8.19
CA LEU A 183 -6.42 -18.28 -6.91
C LEU A 183 -5.17 -18.07 -6.05
N ILE A 184 -3.97 -18.17 -6.66
CA ILE A 184 -2.69 -17.95 -5.97
C ILE A 184 -2.53 -16.48 -5.57
N LEU A 185 -2.85 -15.53 -6.46
CA LEU A 185 -2.93 -14.13 -6.10
C LEU A 185 -4.03 -13.91 -5.06
N GLY A 186 -5.20 -14.52 -5.19
CA GLY A 186 -6.28 -14.39 -4.21
C GLY A 186 -5.83 -14.76 -2.80
N ILE A 187 -5.20 -15.93 -2.63
CA ILE A 187 -4.64 -16.40 -1.36
C ILE A 187 -3.49 -15.49 -0.89
N GLY A 188 -2.54 -15.15 -1.77
CA GLY A 188 -1.42 -14.27 -1.45
C GLY A 188 -1.85 -12.86 -1.04
N ARG A 189 -2.93 -12.35 -1.63
CA ARG A 189 -3.55 -11.06 -1.27
C ARG A 189 -4.37 -11.15 0.01
N GLY A 190 -5.03 -12.27 0.29
CA GLY A 190 -5.65 -12.52 1.59
C GLY A 190 -4.63 -12.45 2.74
N GLY A 191 -3.44 -13.03 2.54
CA GLY A 191 -2.31 -12.87 3.46
C GLY A 191 -1.86 -11.41 3.62
N ALA A 192 -1.90 -10.61 2.55
CA ALA A 192 -1.59 -9.17 2.62
C ALA A 192 -2.65 -8.36 3.39
N VAL A 193 -3.90 -8.83 3.50
CA VAL A 193 -4.94 -8.20 4.36
C VAL A 193 -4.65 -8.46 5.83
N LEU A 194 -4.36 -9.72 6.16
CA LEU A 194 -4.11 -10.15 7.54
C LEU A 194 -2.73 -9.70 8.06
N GLY A 195 -1.75 -9.59 7.16
CA GLY A 195 -0.35 -9.26 7.49
C GLY A 195 -0.20 -7.99 8.33
N PRO A 196 -0.79 -6.84 7.93
CA PRO A 196 -0.77 -5.63 8.74
C PRO A 196 -1.62 -5.73 10.01
N MET A 197 -2.71 -6.49 10.00
CA MET A 197 -3.63 -6.59 11.15
C MET A 197 -2.99 -7.30 12.35
N ILE A 198 -2.17 -8.32 12.11
CA ILE A 198 -1.51 -9.11 13.17
C ILE A 198 -0.64 -8.22 14.09
N PRO A 199 0.33 -7.42 13.58
CA PRO A 199 1.05 -6.44 14.38
C PRO A 199 0.13 -5.46 15.12
N GLY A 200 -0.96 -5.01 14.48
CA GLY A 200 -1.91 -4.08 15.07
C GLY A 200 -2.54 -4.63 16.34
N PHE A 201 -3.04 -5.86 16.29
CA PHE A 201 -3.61 -6.56 17.45
C PHE A 201 -2.54 -6.88 18.51
N LEU A 202 -1.34 -7.27 18.10
CA LEU A 202 -0.24 -7.54 19.04
C LEU A 202 0.17 -6.27 19.80
N PHE A 203 0.24 -5.13 19.11
CA PHE A 203 0.50 -3.84 19.78
C PHE A 203 -0.65 -3.41 20.68
N ALA A 204 -1.90 -3.65 20.29
CA ALA A 204 -3.05 -3.38 21.15
C ALA A 204 -3.07 -4.24 22.41
N ALA A 205 -2.55 -5.47 22.33
CA ALA A 205 -2.35 -6.37 23.45
C ALA A 205 -1.12 -6.03 24.32
N GLY A 206 -0.34 -4.99 23.96
CA GLY A 206 0.83 -4.54 24.72
C GLY A 206 2.12 -5.31 24.43
N VAL A 207 2.17 -6.08 23.34
CA VAL A 207 3.39 -6.81 22.95
C VAL A 207 4.48 -5.82 22.51
N PRO A 208 5.73 -5.96 22.98
CA PRO A 208 6.81 -5.04 22.65
C PRO A 208 7.22 -5.13 21.17
N LEU A 209 7.68 -3.99 20.62
CA LEU A 209 8.10 -3.83 19.22
C LEU A 209 9.11 -4.89 18.78
N THR A 210 10.09 -5.21 19.61
CA THR A 210 11.13 -6.20 19.29
C THR A 210 10.52 -7.56 18.95
N ASN A 211 9.53 -8.02 19.72
CA ASN A 211 8.92 -9.32 19.53
C ASN A 211 8.06 -9.34 18.26
N VAL A 212 7.29 -8.27 18.03
CA VAL A 212 6.47 -8.13 16.81
C VAL A 212 7.37 -8.05 15.56
N ALA A 213 8.47 -7.30 15.64
CA ALA A 213 9.43 -7.17 14.56
C ALA A 213 10.12 -8.50 14.23
N LEU A 214 10.53 -9.27 15.24
CA LEU A 214 11.14 -10.60 15.05
C LEU A 214 10.15 -11.59 14.41
N LEU A 215 8.89 -11.58 14.84
CA LEU A 215 7.83 -12.41 14.25
C LEU A 215 7.61 -12.09 12.76
N MET A 216 7.53 -10.79 12.43
CA MET A 216 7.37 -10.33 11.03
C MET A 216 8.61 -10.61 10.17
N ALA A 217 9.80 -10.45 10.74
CA ALA A 217 11.07 -10.76 10.06
C ALA A 217 11.19 -12.26 9.76
N ALA A 218 10.79 -13.13 10.69
CA ALA A 218 10.78 -14.57 10.49
C ALA A 218 9.87 -14.98 9.32
N GLY A 219 8.68 -14.37 9.18
CA GLY A 219 7.78 -14.61 8.05
C GLY A 219 8.41 -14.22 6.71
N SER A 220 9.06 -13.05 6.63
CA SER A 220 9.78 -12.59 5.43
C SER A 220 10.98 -13.48 5.10
N PHE A 221 11.70 -13.96 6.12
CA PHE A 221 12.85 -14.85 5.97
C PHE A 221 12.45 -16.23 5.44
N LEU A 222 11.39 -16.83 5.98
CA LEU A 222 10.82 -18.08 5.49
C LEU A 222 10.36 -17.96 4.03
N ALA A 223 9.69 -16.85 3.68
CA ALA A 223 9.28 -16.58 2.30
C ALA A 223 10.48 -16.41 1.36
N GLY A 224 11.58 -15.79 1.82
CA GLY A 224 12.82 -15.72 1.04
C GLY A 224 13.44 -17.09 0.80
N ILE A 225 13.47 -17.95 1.81
CA ILE A 225 13.99 -19.33 1.70
C ILE A 225 13.18 -20.14 0.70
N THR A 226 11.84 -20.09 0.75
CA THR A 226 11.00 -20.86 -0.18
C THR A 226 11.19 -20.45 -1.63
N VAL A 227 11.47 -19.17 -1.91
CA VAL A 227 11.81 -18.70 -3.27
C VAL A 227 13.14 -19.26 -3.76
N ILE A 228 14.13 -19.45 -2.89
CA ILE A 228 15.43 -20.06 -3.27
C ILE A 228 15.24 -21.53 -3.67
N PHE A 229 14.32 -22.25 -3.02
CA PHE A 229 14.03 -23.65 -3.32
C PHE A 229 13.10 -23.86 -4.52
N LEU A 230 12.56 -22.79 -5.12
CA LEU A 230 11.81 -22.83 -6.37
C LEU A 230 12.75 -23.17 -7.52
N HIS A 231 13.07 -24.46 -7.66
CA HIS A 231 13.83 -25.01 -8.77
C HIS A 231 13.09 -24.68 -10.08
N GLN A 232 13.75 -23.93 -10.96
CA GLN A 232 13.28 -23.73 -12.32
C GLN A 232 13.16 -25.11 -13.00
N GLN A 233 11.95 -25.65 -13.08
CA GLN A 233 11.67 -26.71 -14.03
C GLN A 233 11.86 -26.10 -15.42
N ARG A 234 13.08 -26.24 -15.96
CA ARG A 234 13.38 -25.99 -17.36
C ARG A 234 12.37 -26.79 -18.18
N ALA A 235 11.46 -26.08 -18.84
CA ALA A 235 10.64 -26.65 -19.89
C ALA A 235 11.56 -27.35 -20.90
N ARG A 236 11.41 -28.67 -21.01
CA ARG A 236 11.80 -29.42 -22.20
C ARG A 236 10.58 -29.52 -23.09
#